data_AF-A0A7V4NGA4-F1
#
_entry.id   AF-A0A7V4NGA4-F1
#
_cell.length_a   1.000
_cell.length_b   1.000
_cell.length_c   1.000
_cell.angle_alpha   90.00
_cell.angle_beta   90.00
_cell.angle_gamma   90.00
#
_symmetry.space_group_name_H-M   'P 1'
#
loop_
_entity.id
_entity.type
_entity.pdbx_description
1 polymer ?
#
loop_
_entity_poly.entity_id
_entity_poly.type
_entity_poly.pdbx_seq_one_letter_code
_entity_poly.pdbx_strand_id
1 'polypeptide(L)' 'MEVIFYLDKVGKAGYYEIYKQNFVVSRQTFANLLKELENKGIVSRKVIEGRPPKVEYRLTAKGKEIARILDELDEILQK' A
#
# COMPACT_ATOMS: atom_id res chain seq x y z
N MET A 1 7.16 -1.81 -4.09
CA MET A 1 6.21 -2.71 -4.78
C MET A 1 5.36 -3.49 -3.79
N GLU A 2 5.94 -4.05 -2.72
CA GLU A 2 5.20 -4.82 -1.69
C GLU A 2 3.96 -4.13 -1.12
N VAL A 3 3.99 -2.80 -0.86
CA VAL A 3 2.80 -2.07 -0.39
C VAL A 3 1.65 -2.17 -1.39
N ILE A 4 1.95 -2.01 -2.68
CA ILE A 4 0.93 -2.01 -3.74
C ILE A 4 0.35 -3.41 -3.89
N PHE A 5 1.19 -4.43 -4.02
CA PHE A 5 0.74 -5.82 -4.11
C PHE A 5 -0.07 -6.27 -2.90
N TYR A 6 0.39 -5.92 -1.70
CA TYR A 6 -0.33 -6.26 -0.48
C TYR A 6 -1.71 -5.60 -0.46
N LEU A 7 -1.79 -4.29 -0.72
CA LEU A 7 -3.07 -3.57 -0.74
C LEU A 7 -3.99 -4.01 -1.87
N ASP A 8 -3.46 -4.45 -3.01
CA ASP A 8 -4.26 -5.03 -4.09
C ASP A 8 -4.90 -6.35 -3.63
N LYS A 9 -4.11 -7.22 -3.00
CA LYS A 9 -4.55 -8.52 -2.48
C LYS A 9 -5.58 -8.41 -1.35
N VAL A 10 -5.35 -7.54 -0.37
CA VAL A 10 -6.24 -7.43 0.82
C VAL A 10 -7.32 -6.35 0.67
N GLY A 11 -7.23 -5.53 -0.37
CA GLY A 11 -8.14 -4.41 -0.67
C GLY A 11 -7.96 -3.19 0.24
N LYS A 12 -7.76 -3.39 1.54
CA LYS A 12 -7.51 -2.33 2.53
C LYS A 12 -6.70 -2.83 3.71
N ALA A 13 -5.88 -1.97 4.29
CA ALA A 13 -5.13 -2.30 5.50
C ALA A 13 -4.75 -1.06 6.30
N GLY A 14 -4.52 -1.22 7.60
CA GLY A 14 -3.92 -0.21 8.46
C GLY A 14 -2.39 -0.20 8.37
N TYR A 15 -1.78 0.87 8.87
CA TYR A 15 -0.32 1.08 8.81
C TYR A 15 0.49 -0.13 9.29
N TYR A 16 0.15 -0.68 10.46
CA TYR A 16 0.90 -1.78 11.07
C TYR A 16 0.73 -3.10 10.33
N GLU A 17 -0.40 -3.33 9.68
CA GLU A 17 -0.65 -4.53 8.89
C GLU A 17 0.24 -4.55 7.65
N ILE A 18 0.35 -3.40 6.97
CA ILE A 18 1.22 -3.23 5.82
C ILE A 18 2.69 -3.29 6.24
N TYR A 19 3.08 -2.58 7.32
CA TYR A 19 4.47 -2.55 7.80
C TYR A 19 5.02 -3.93 8.16
N LYS A 20 4.16 -4.87 8.58
CA LYS A 20 4.56 -6.24 8.93
C LYS A 20 4.79 -7.16 7.73
N GLN A 21 4.52 -6.72 6.50
CA GLN A 21 4.72 -7.52 5.28
C GLN A 21 6.17 -7.46 4.80
N ASN A 22 7.13 -7.85 5.65
CA ASN A 22 8.57 -7.96 5.35
C ASN A 22 9.35 -6.64 5.17
N PHE A 23 8.80 -5.50 5.59
CA PHE A 23 9.56 -4.24 5.58
C PHE A 23 10.65 -4.22 6.64
N VAL A 24 11.92 -4.19 6.21
CA VAL A 24 13.12 -4.06 7.08
C VAL A 24 13.57 -2.62 7.31
N VAL A 25 12.75 -1.64 6.92
CA VAL A 25 13.04 -0.21 7.05
C VAL A 25 12.51 0.37 8.36
N SER A 26 13.04 1.53 8.76
CA SER A 26 12.51 2.27 9.90
C SER A 26 11.04 2.64 9.73
N ARG A 27 10.31 2.82 10.84
CA ARG A 27 8.92 3.30 10.80
C ARG A 27 8.82 4.67 10.10
N GLN A 28 9.78 5.55 10.32
CA GLN A 28 9.80 6.87 9.68
C GLN A 28 9.92 6.74 8.15
N THR A 29 10.84 5.88 7.68
CA THR A 29 11.03 5.62 6.25
C THR A 29 9.76 5.03 5.64
N PHE A 30 9.12 4.08 6.31
CA PHE A 30 7.88 3.48 5.83
C PHE A 30 6.70 4.47 5.81
N ALA A 31 6.58 5.33 6.82
CA ALA A 31 5.58 6.40 6.84
C ALA A 31 5.79 7.38 5.68
N ASN A 32 7.03 7.73 5.37
CA ASN A 32 7.37 8.59 4.23
C ASN A 32 7.00 7.91 2.90
N LEU A 33 7.26 6.61 2.74
CA LEU A 33 6.84 5.83 1.58
C LEU A 33 5.31 5.90 1.37
N LEU A 34 4.52 5.64 2.42
CA LEU A 34 3.06 5.73 2.33
C LEU A 34 2.58 7.14 1.95
N LYS A 35 3.20 8.17 2.53
CA LYS A 35 2.91 9.57 2.22
C LYS A 35 3.25 9.91 0.77
N GLU A 36 4.34 9.37 0.24
CA GLU A 36 4.72 9.56 -1.16
C GLU A 36 3.73 8.89 -2.12
N LEU A 37 3.30 7.66 -1.82
CA LEU A 37 2.27 6.95 -2.58
C LEU A 37 0.92 7.69 -2.54
N GLU A 38 0.57 8.28 -1.41
CA GLU A 38 -0.60 9.14 -1.24
C GLU A 38 -0.49 10.40 -2.12
N ASN A 39 0.62 11.12 -2.02
CA ASN A 39 0.88 12.33 -2.82
C ASN A 39 0.87 12.05 -4.33
N LYS A 40 1.32 10.87 -4.76
CA LYS A 40 1.30 10.44 -6.17
C LYS A 40 -0.08 9.96 -6.64
N GLY A 41 -1.08 9.94 -5.76
CA GLY A 41 -2.43 9.48 -6.03
C GLY A 41 -2.53 7.97 -6.28
N ILE A 42 -1.59 7.19 -5.76
CA ILE A 42 -1.52 5.72 -5.92
C ILE A 42 -2.28 5.05 -4.77
N VAL A 43 -2.14 5.59 -3.56
CA VAL A 43 -2.82 5.13 -2.36
C VAL A 43 -3.74 6.23 -1.84
N SER A 44 -4.90 5.86 -1.33
CA SER A 44 -5.78 6.74 -0.57
C SER A 44 -5.70 6.39 0.91
N ARG A 45 -5.72 7.41 1.77
CA ARG A 45 -5.75 7.27 3.23
C ARG A 45 -7.10 7.75 3.75
N LYS A 46 -7.79 6.94 4.53
CA LYS A 46 -9.05 7.30 5.19
C LYS A 46 -8.93 7.14 6.69
N VAL A 47 -9.26 8.19 7.44
CA VAL A 47 -9.47 8.10 8.88
C VAL A 47 -10.86 7.53 9.11
N ILE A 48 -10.94 6.45 9.89
CA ILE A 48 -12.17 5.82 10.30
C ILE A 48 -12.48 6.27 11.72
N GLU A 49 -13.60 6.96 11.87
CA GLU A 49 -14.07 7.45 13.16
C GLU A 49 -14.38 6.28 14.10
N GLY A 50 -14.05 6.45 15.38
CA GLY A 50 -14.20 5.42 16.39
C GLY A 50 -13.36 5.72 17.63
N ARG A 51 -13.43 4.82 18.61
CA ARG A 51 -12.61 4.87 19.84
C ARG A 51 -11.84 3.55 19.99
N PRO A 52 -10.54 3.50 19.70
CA PRO A 52 -9.70 4.56 19.13
C PRO A 52 -9.97 4.80 17.62
N PRO A 53 -9.63 5.98 17.07
CA PRO A 53 -9.68 6.21 15.63
C PRO A 53 -8.68 5.32 14.91
N LYS A 54 -9.06 4.83 13.73
CA LYS A 54 -8.21 3.96 12.89
C LYS A 54 -7.91 4.63 11.57
N VAL A 55 -6.83 4.20 10.92
CA VAL A 55 -6.46 4.64 9.58
C VAL A 55 -6.48 3.44 8.66
N GLU A 56 -7.16 3.56 7.53
CA GLU A 56 -7.15 2.56 6.47
C GLU A 56 -6.52 3.15 5.21
N TYR A 57 -5.68 2.35 4.55
CA TYR A 57 -5.10 2.64 3.25
C TYR A 57 -5.73 1.73 2.19
N ARG A 58 -5.92 2.24 0.97
CA ARG A 58 -6.44 1.51 -0.19
C ARG A 58 -5.75 1.98 -1.47
N LEU A 59 -5.60 1.11 -2.46
CA LEU A 59 -5.24 1.56 -3.80
C LEU A 59 -6.33 2.44 -4.40
N THR A 60 -5.92 3.51 -5.09
CA THR A 60 -6.79 4.28 -5.97
C THR A 60 -7.02 3.53 -7.29
N ALA A 61 -7.83 4.06 -8.19
CA ALA A 61 -7.96 3.50 -9.55
C ALA A 61 -6.58 3.41 -10.25
N LYS A 62 -5.81 4.50 -10.23
CA LYS A 62 -4.42 4.54 -10.71
C LYS A 62 -3.53 3.52 -10.01
N GLY A 63 -3.67 3.35 -8.70
CA GLY A 63 -2.90 2.36 -7.94
C GLY A 63 -3.19 0.91 -8.38
N LYS A 64 -4.45 0.59 -8.70
CA LYS A 64 -4.85 -0.72 -9.22
C LYS A 64 -4.34 -0.98 -10.63
N GLU A 65 -4.33 0.04 -11.49
CA GLU A 65 -3.71 -0.07 -12.82
C GLU A 65 -2.22 -0.39 -12.71
N ILE A 66 -1.51 0.31 -11.81
CA ILE A 66 -0.10 0.02 -11.52
C ILE A 66 0.08 -1.40 -10.98
N ALA A 67 -0.79 -1.86 -10.07
CA ALA A 67 -0.72 -3.21 -9.52
C ALA A 67 -0.77 -4.27 -10.62
N ARG A 68 -1.69 -4.13 -11.59
CA ARG A 68 -1.80 -5.04 -12.73
C ARG A 68 -0.54 -5.07 -13.60
N ILE A 69 0.02 -3.90 -13.92
CA ILE A 69 1.25 -3.81 -14.72
C ILE A 69 2.43 -4.47 -13.98
N LEU A 70 2.52 -4.28 -12.67
CA LEU A 70 3.56 -4.91 -11.86
C LEU A 70 3.40 -6.43 -11.78
N ASP A 71 2.17 -6.93 -11.73
CA ASP A 71 1.84 -8.36 -11.73
C ASP A 71 2.26 -9.01 -13.07
N GLU A 72 1.90 -8.38 -14.20
CA GLU A 72 2.33 -8.81 -15.53
C GLU A 72 3.87 -8.84 -15.67
N LEU A 73 4.55 -7.84 -15.10
CA LEU A 73 6.02 -7.79 -15.12
C LEU A 73 6.65 -8.90 -14.26
N ASP A 74 6.08 -9.20 -13.09
CA ASP A 74 6.58 -10.27 -12.22
C ASP A 74 6.42 -11.64 -12.90
N GLU A 75 5.29 -11.89 -13.58
CA GLU A 75 5.09 -13.10 -14.38
C GLU A 75 6.12 -13.27 -15.50
N ILE A 76 6.59 -12.17 -16.10
CA ILE A 76 7.62 -12.20 -17.14
C ILE A 76 9.00 -12.50 -16.54
N LEU A 77 9.32 -11.95 -15.37
CA LEU A 77 10.64 -12.06 -14.74
C LEU A 77 10.85 -13.39 -13.98
N GLN A 78 9.76 -14.04 -13.55
CA GLN A 78 9.79 -15.36 -12.88
C GLN A 78 9.77 -16.54 -13.87
N LYS A 79 9.79 -16.27 -15.18
CA LYS A 79 10.02 -17.26 -16.25
C LYS A 79 11.47 -17.23 -16.72
#